data_AF-Q5LEC3-F1
#
_entry.id   AF-Q5LEC3-F1
#
_cell.length_a   1.000
_cell.length_b   1.000
_cell.length_c   1.000
_cell.angle_alpha   90.00
_cell.angle_beta   90.00
_cell.angle_gamma   90.00
#
_symmetry.space_group_name_H-M   'P 1'
#
loop_
_entity.id
_entity.type
_entity.pdbx_description
1 polymer ?
#
loop_
_entity_poly.entity_id
_entity_poly.type
_entity_poly.pdbx_seq_one_letter_code
_entity_poly.pdbx_strand_id
1 'polypeptide(L)'
;MNSKYLSLPKTKKYIQKKYLQFKEIRNPKRQTIYFVYYGTVGCFSIGIIADLCVYLIRKDLLLALCNILSLGLFLLFTYLLIRKKKQITFLLKCTFYTIQSNILISMYCRIYLPPEETGFFLSQDLMIGMVTCGLASISVSRHTVMILSFAPILLYMFIGVYTSSELYLMSLPSLAVAYIFPPIMLARLQEILRTMQRQKARMTSELKLWAAFNALHLQPSSKEIQLCCLILENKTTEEIAALQYIATSTVRSNRSRLRQKLQLNQETDLQTFLSELIKKDFDYLESPD
;
A
#
# COMPACT_ATOMS: atom_id res chain seq x y z
N MET A 1 -44.27 7.08 -16.75
CA MET A 1 -44.11 8.54 -16.97
C MET A 1 -43.09 9.09 -15.97
N ASN A 2 -42.05 9.76 -16.51
CA ASN A 2 -41.07 10.63 -15.86
C ASN A 2 -40.08 10.06 -14.83
N SER A 3 -39.06 9.36 -15.37
CA SER A 3 -37.70 9.42 -14.85
C SER A 3 -37.22 10.88 -14.89
N LYS A 4 -37.51 11.64 -13.82
CA LYS A 4 -36.90 12.95 -13.60
C LYS A 4 -35.42 12.70 -13.33
N TYR A 5 -34.61 12.83 -14.37
CA TYR A 5 -33.19 13.10 -14.25
C TYR A 5 -32.99 14.16 -13.17
N LEU A 6 -32.47 13.73 -12.02
CA LEU A 6 -32.13 14.56 -10.88
C LEU A 6 -31.27 15.72 -11.41
N SER A 7 -31.84 16.94 -11.50
CA SER A 7 -31.14 18.14 -11.95
C SER A 7 -30.21 18.63 -10.84
N LEU A 8 -29.18 17.84 -10.58
CA LEU A 8 -28.07 18.17 -9.71
C LEU A 8 -27.39 19.44 -10.25
N PRO A 9 -27.22 20.52 -9.45
CA PRO A 9 -26.52 21.75 -9.87
C PRO A 9 -25.17 21.45 -10.55
N LYS A 10 -24.69 22.32 -11.46
CA LYS A 10 -23.53 22.08 -12.35
C LYS A 10 -22.30 21.47 -11.64
N THR A 11 -22.02 21.89 -10.39
CA THR A 11 -20.95 21.37 -9.52
C THR A 11 -21.14 19.89 -9.17
N LYS A 12 -22.38 19.44 -8.97
CA LYS A 12 -22.74 18.06 -8.65
C LYS A 12 -22.71 17.13 -9.87
N LYS A 13 -22.99 17.64 -11.09
CA LYS A 13 -22.77 16.90 -12.34
C LYS A 13 -21.29 16.59 -12.59
N TYR A 14 -20.40 17.51 -12.21
CA TYR A 14 -18.95 17.27 -12.28
C TYR A 14 -18.50 16.14 -11.33
N ILE A 15 -18.99 16.15 -10.08
CA ILE A 15 -18.72 15.11 -9.09
C ILE A 15 -19.27 13.76 -9.55
N GLN A 16 -20.47 13.73 -10.12
CA GLN A 16 -21.09 12.53 -10.68
C GLN A 16 -20.30 11.97 -11.87
N LYS A 17 -19.85 12.83 -12.80
CA LYS A 17 -19.03 12.41 -13.96
C LYS A 17 -17.69 11.82 -13.53
N LYS A 18 -17.01 12.43 -12.56
CA LYS A 18 -15.80 11.86 -11.95
C LYS A 18 -16.09 10.55 -11.23
N TYR A 19 -17.19 10.46 -10.48
CA TYR A 19 -17.59 9.23 -9.81
C TYR A 19 -17.77 8.05 -10.78
N LEU A 20 -18.44 8.24 -11.91
CA LEU A 20 -18.59 7.20 -12.93
C LEU A 20 -17.25 6.74 -13.50
N GLN A 21 -16.31 7.65 -13.77
CA GLN A 21 -14.95 7.29 -14.22
C GLN A 21 -14.17 6.50 -13.17
N PHE A 22 -14.44 6.70 -11.88
CA PHE A 22 -13.69 6.04 -10.81
C PHE A 22 -14.36 4.78 -10.26
N LYS A 23 -15.64 4.51 -10.56
CA LYS A 23 -16.46 3.42 -9.96
C LYS A 23 -15.81 2.04 -10.08
N GLU A 24 -15.06 1.77 -11.15
CA GLU A 24 -14.50 0.44 -11.46
C GLU A 24 -13.41 -0.08 -10.52
N ILE A 25 -12.71 0.78 -9.77
CA ILE A 25 -11.57 0.33 -8.95
C ILE A 25 -12.04 -0.05 -7.54
N ARG A 26 -12.35 -1.33 -7.30
CA ARG A 26 -12.79 -1.90 -6.01
C ARG A 26 -11.60 -2.18 -5.08
N ASN A 27 -11.81 -2.02 -3.78
CA ASN A 27 -10.81 -1.91 -2.70
C ASN A 27 -10.04 -3.23 -2.39
N PRO A 28 -8.77 -3.40 -2.85
CA PRO A 28 -8.01 -4.66 -2.78
C PRO A 28 -6.84 -4.63 -1.77
N LYS A 29 -6.60 -3.50 -1.09
CA LYS A 29 -5.28 -3.15 -0.54
C LYS A 29 -4.75 -4.10 0.55
N ARG A 30 -5.61 -4.50 1.50
CA ARG A 30 -5.18 -5.37 2.61
C ARG A 30 -4.96 -6.79 2.10
N GLN A 31 -5.83 -7.29 1.23
CA GLN A 31 -5.70 -8.61 0.60
C GLN A 31 -4.43 -8.67 -0.25
N THR A 32 -4.12 -7.64 -1.03
CA THR A 32 -2.86 -7.55 -1.80
C THR A 32 -1.64 -7.66 -0.89
N ILE A 33 -1.62 -7.01 0.28
CA ILE A 33 -0.47 -7.08 1.20
C ILE A 33 -0.29 -8.49 1.77
N TYR A 34 -1.38 -9.19 2.12
CA TYR A 34 -1.31 -10.59 2.55
C TYR A 34 -0.85 -11.52 1.43
N PHE A 35 -1.37 -11.33 0.22
CA PHE A 35 -0.97 -12.10 -0.95
C PHE A 35 0.51 -11.92 -1.26
N VAL A 36 1.00 -10.67 -1.28
CA VAL A 36 2.42 -10.38 -1.50
C VAL A 36 3.28 -10.97 -0.38
N TYR A 37 2.85 -10.90 0.88
CA TYR A 37 3.61 -11.50 1.98
C TYR A 37 3.77 -13.02 1.82
N TYR A 38 2.66 -13.76 1.68
CA TYR A 38 2.73 -15.21 1.58
C TYR A 38 3.38 -15.68 0.27
N GLY A 39 3.11 -15.00 -0.84
CA GLY A 39 3.77 -15.28 -2.12
C GLY A 39 5.28 -15.04 -2.03
N THR A 40 5.71 -13.93 -1.41
CA THR A 40 7.14 -13.63 -1.21
C THR A 40 7.79 -14.68 -0.31
N VAL A 41 7.23 -14.96 0.87
CA VAL A 41 7.81 -15.96 1.77
C VAL A 41 7.85 -17.34 1.10
N GLY A 42 6.78 -17.77 0.45
CA GLY A 42 6.71 -19.08 -0.21
C GLY A 42 7.72 -19.23 -1.34
N CYS A 43 7.69 -18.34 -2.34
CA CYS A 43 8.56 -18.44 -3.51
C CYS A 43 10.04 -18.28 -3.15
N PHE A 44 10.40 -17.33 -2.28
CA PHE A 44 11.79 -17.14 -1.88
C PHE A 44 12.29 -18.26 -0.97
N SER A 45 11.42 -18.89 -0.15
CA SER A 45 11.82 -20.08 0.61
C SER A 45 12.23 -21.24 -0.31
N ILE A 46 11.48 -21.46 -1.39
CA ILE A 46 11.81 -22.51 -2.38
C ILE A 46 13.19 -22.24 -3.00
N GLY A 47 13.44 -21.00 -3.44
CA GLY A 47 14.74 -20.60 -3.99
C GLY A 47 15.88 -20.79 -2.98
N ILE A 48 15.72 -20.28 -1.76
CA ILE A 48 16.74 -20.38 -0.71
C ILE A 48 17.02 -21.84 -0.31
N ILE A 49 16.00 -22.71 -0.31
CA ILE A 49 16.18 -24.16 -0.06
C ILE A 49 16.97 -24.81 -1.20
N ALA A 50 16.65 -24.49 -2.46
CA ALA A 50 17.39 -25.01 -3.60
C ALA A 50 18.87 -24.58 -3.55
N ASP A 51 19.14 -23.30 -3.30
CA ASP A 51 20.49 -22.77 -3.16
C ASP A 51 21.22 -23.38 -1.96
N LEU A 52 20.52 -23.60 -0.83
CA LEU A 52 21.08 -24.26 0.34
C LEU A 52 21.58 -25.67 0.02
N CYS A 53 20.82 -26.47 -0.73
CA CYS A 53 21.25 -27.79 -1.18
C CYS A 53 22.54 -27.70 -2.02
N VAL A 54 22.61 -26.74 -2.95
CA VAL A 54 23.81 -26.52 -3.78
C VAL A 54 25.01 -26.11 -2.92
N TYR A 55 24.83 -25.17 -1.99
CA TYR A 55 25.92 -24.70 -1.11
C TYR A 55 26.42 -25.81 -0.18
N LEU A 56 25.54 -26.68 0.31
CA LEU A 56 25.95 -27.84 1.11
C LEU A 56 26.77 -28.85 0.28
N ILE A 57 26.38 -29.10 -0.97
CA ILE A 57 27.14 -29.97 -1.90
C ILE A 57 28.52 -29.37 -2.20
N ARG A 58 28.57 -28.05 -2.46
CA ARG A 58 29.81 -27.31 -2.74
C ARG A 58 30.66 -27.04 -1.48
N LYS A 59 30.15 -27.36 -0.28
CA LYS A 59 30.77 -27.07 1.02
C LYS A 59 30.97 -25.57 1.31
N ASP A 60 30.16 -24.72 0.71
CA ASP A 60 30.12 -23.28 0.94
C ASP A 60 29.36 -22.95 2.25
N LEU A 61 30.02 -23.20 3.38
CA LEU A 61 29.40 -23.13 4.72
C LEU A 61 28.83 -21.73 5.05
N LEU A 62 29.48 -20.66 4.60
CA LEU A 62 29.04 -19.28 4.87
C LEU A 62 27.67 -19.01 4.21
N LEU A 63 27.55 -19.32 2.91
CA LEU A 63 26.32 -19.10 2.16
C LEU A 63 25.19 -20.03 2.63
N ALA A 64 25.54 -21.28 2.97
CA ALA A 64 24.59 -22.21 3.58
C ALA A 64 24.04 -21.68 4.92
N LEU A 65 24.90 -21.15 5.78
CA LEU A 65 24.50 -20.58 7.07
C LEU A 65 23.62 -19.34 6.89
N CYS A 66 23.94 -18.46 5.94
CA CYS A 66 23.10 -17.31 5.60
C CYS A 66 21.70 -17.75 5.12
N ASN A 67 21.62 -18.79 4.29
CA ASN A 67 20.33 -19.34 3.83
C ASN A 67 19.50 -19.94 4.97
N ILE A 68 20.13 -20.69 5.88
CA ILE A 68 19.46 -21.25 7.06
C ILE A 68 18.92 -20.12 7.96
N LEU A 69 19.71 -19.08 8.21
CA LEU A 69 19.28 -17.92 8.99
C LEU A 69 18.10 -17.19 8.31
N SER A 70 18.14 -17.00 7.00
CA SER A 70 17.03 -16.37 6.26
C SER A 70 15.73 -17.18 6.35
N LEU A 71 15.79 -18.51 6.22
CA LEU A 71 14.64 -19.40 6.41
C LEU A 71 14.11 -19.34 7.84
N GLY A 72 15.00 -19.35 8.84
CA GLY A 72 14.64 -19.18 10.25
C GLY A 72 13.91 -17.87 10.52
N LEU A 73 14.37 -16.77 9.92
CA LEU A 73 13.70 -15.47 10.01
C LEU A 73 12.32 -15.48 9.33
N PHE A 74 12.16 -16.13 8.18
CA PHE A 74 10.85 -16.25 7.53
C PHE A 74 9.84 -17.03 8.39
N LEU A 75 10.29 -18.13 9.02
CA LEU A 75 9.46 -18.88 9.96
C LEU A 75 9.09 -18.04 11.17
N LEU A 76 10.05 -17.31 11.75
CA LEU A 76 9.82 -16.41 12.87
C LEU A 76 8.82 -15.30 12.52
N PHE A 77 8.98 -14.63 11.39
CA PHE A 77 8.07 -13.55 10.96
C PHE A 77 6.67 -14.08 10.71
N THR A 78 6.55 -15.26 10.09
CA THR A 78 5.25 -15.90 9.82
C THR A 78 4.59 -16.34 11.12
N TYR A 79 5.35 -16.87 12.07
CA TYR A 79 4.86 -17.17 13.42
C TYR A 79 4.33 -15.92 14.14
N LEU A 80 5.07 -14.80 14.10
CA LEU A 80 4.65 -13.53 14.69
C LEU A 80 3.40 -12.95 14.02
N LEU A 81 3.24 -13.17 12.70
CA LEU A 81 2.05 -12.78 11.95
C LEU A 81 0.81 -13.58 12.40
N ILE A 82 0.94 -14.90 12.49
CA ILE A 82 -0.15 -15.81 12.92
C ILE A 82 -0.60 -15.48 14.34
N ARG A 83 0.35 -15.24 15.25
CA ARG A 83 0.07 -14.81 16.64
C ARG A 83 -0.45 -13.37 16.75
N LYS A 84 -0.57 -12.65 15.63
CA LYS A 84 -0.99 -11.23 15.56
C LYS A 84 -0.17 -10.31 16.49
N LYS A 85 1.08 -10.68 16.79
CA LYS A 85 1.97 -9.93 17.71
C LYS A 85 2.58 -8.69 17.05
N LYS A 86 2.66 -8.67 15.71
CA LYS A 86 3.20 -7.57 14.92
C LYS A 86 2.32 -7.30 13.70
N GLN A 87 2.36 -6.06 13.19
CA GLN A 87 1.62 -5.67 12.00
C GLN A 87 2.25 -6.30 10.74
N ILE A 88 1.41 -6.76 9.79
CA ILE A 88 1.88 -7.37 8.54
C ILE A 88 2.78 -6.44 7.72
N THR A 89 2.49 -5.14 7.71
CA THR A 89 3.30 -4.14 6.99
C THR A 89 4.71 -4.03 7.56
N PHE A 90 4.89 -4.23 8.87
CA PHE A 90 6.20 -4.27 9.50
C PHE A 90 6.94 -5.56 9.15
N LEU A 91 6.28 -6.71 9.30
CA LEU A 91 6.86 -8.02 9.00
C LEU A 91 7.26 -8.14 7.53
N LEU A 92 6.45 -7.62 6.60
CA LEU A 92 6.77 -7.59 5.18
C LEU A 92 8.03 -6.77 4.87
N LYS A 93 8.27 -5.66 5.58
CA LYS A 93 9.54 -4.91 5.45
C LYS A 93 10.72 -5.75 5.91
N CYS A 94 10.60 -6.44 7.04
CA CYS A 94 11.64 -7.34 7.55
C CYS A 94 11.92 -8.49 6.58
N THR A 95 10.88 -9.07 5.96
CA THR A 95 11.02 -10.09 4.91
C THR A 95 11.83 -9.55 3.73
N PHE A 96 11.49 -8.38 3.19
CA PHE A 96 12.24 -7.79 2.08
C PHE A 96 13.69 -7.45 2.44
N TYR A 97 13.94 -6.92 3.64
CA TYR A 97 15.32 -6.69 4.11
C TYR A 97 16.12 -7.99 4.24
N THR A 98 15.49 -9.07 4.71
CA THR A 98 16.13 -10.38 4.85
C THR A 98 16.52 -10.94 3.47
N ILE A 99 15.60 -10.88 2.51
CA ILE A 99 15.85 -11.30 1.13
C ILE A 99 16.98 -10.49 0.52
N GLN A 100 16.88 -9.16 0.57
CA GLN A 100 17.87 -8.29 -0.06
C GLN A 100 19.25 -8.45 0.58
N SER A 101 19.32 -8.63 1.90
CA SER A 101 20.59 -8.88 2.60
C SER A 101 21.20 -10.23 2.21
N ASN A 102 20.38 -11.27 2.09
CA ASN A 102 20.85 -12.60 1.64
C ASN A 102 21.46 -12.53 0.22
N ILE A 103 20.77 -11.84 -0.70
CA ILE A 103 21.26 -11.60 -2.06
C ILE A 103 22.58 -10.81 -2.05
N LEU A 104 22.67 -9.74 -1.25
CA LEU A 104 23.91 -8.95 -1.14
C LEU A 104 25.09 -9.77 -0.63
N ILE A 105 24.87 -10.65 0.35
CA ILE A 105 25.92 -11.54 0.86
C ILE A 105 26.32 -12.55 -0.21
N SER A 106 25.37 -13.14 -0.95
CA SER A 106 25.65 -14.02 -2.09
C SER A 106 26.51 -13.32 -3.14
N MET A 107 26.11 -12.12 -3.56
CA MET A 107 26.86 -11.29 -4.51
C MET A 107 28.28 -11.02 -4.03
N TYR A 108 28.45 -10.63 -2.77
CA TYR A 108 29.76 -10.34 -2.20
C TYR A 108 30.67 -11.58 -2.20
N CYS A 109 30.16 -12.73 -1.73
CA CYS A 109 30.93 -13.97 -1.64
C CYS A 109 31.37 -14.48 -3.02
N ARG A 110 30.48 -14.41 -4.02
CA ARG A 110 30.76 -14.90 -5.38
C ARG A 110 31.82 -14.07 -6.11
N ILE A 111 32.00 -12.81 -5.71
CA ILE A 111 33.02 -11.94 -6.31
C ILE A 111 34.37 -12.11 -5.59
N TYR A 112 34.38 -12.41 -4.30
CA TYR A 112 35.60 -12.60 -3.51
C TYR A 112 36.17 -14.04 -3.52
N LEU A 113 35.31 -15.06 -3.60
CA LEU A 113 35.72 -16.47 -3.69
C LEU A 113 35.23 -17.03 -5.03
N PRO A 114 35.91 -16.76 -6.15
CA PRO A 114 35.39 -17.12 -7.46
C PRO A 114 35.45 -18.64 -7.70
N PRO A 115 34.30 -19.34 -7.88
CA PRO A 115 34.25 -20.55 -8.69
C PRO A 115 34.33 -20.19 -10.18
N GLU A 116 34.74 -21.12 -11.05
CA GLU A 116 34.90 -20.93 -12.51
C GLU A 116 33.61 -20.49 -13.26
N GLU A 117 32.44 -20.44 -12.59
CA GLU A 117 31.11 -20.09 -13.14
C GLU A 117 30.51 -18.76 -12.59
N THR A 118 31.33 -17.79 -12.17
CA THR A 118 30.88 -16.57 -11.44
C THR A 118 29.84 -15.70 -12.16
N GLY A 119 29.92 -15.55 -13.48
CA GLY A 119 29.12 -14.57 -14.23
C GLY A 119 27.62 -14.89 -14.31
N PHE A 120 27.26 -16.17 -14.49
CA PHE A 120 25.87 -16.60 -14.65
C PHE A 120 25.07 -16.40 -13.35
N PHE A 121 25.63 -16.80 -12.21
CA PHE A 121 24.95 -16.68 -10.92
C PHE A 121 24.83 -15.23 -10.42
N LEU A 122 25.84 -14.38 -10.67
CA LEU A 122 25.77 -12.97 -10.30
C LEU A 122 24.61 -12.24 -11.03
N SER A 123 24.35 -12.61 -12.28
CA SER A 123 23.23 -12.06 -13.05
C SER A 123 21.86 -12.47 -12.48
N GLN A 124 21.75 -13.69 -11.93
CA GLN A 124 20.53 -14.16 -11.29
C GLN A 124 20.26 -13.44 -9.96
N ASP A 125 21.28 -13.28 -9.12
CA ASP A 125 21.18 -12.54 -7.86
C ASP A 125 20.71 -11.09 -8.09
N LEU A 126 21.25 -10.45 -9.14
CA LEU A 126 20.81 -9.13 -9.58
C LEU A 126 19.35 -9.12 -10.06
N MET A 127 18.93 -10.10 -10.86
CA MET A 127 17.52 -10.20 -11.27
C MET A 127 16.57 -10.39 -10.07
N ILE A 128 16.91 -11.29 -9.15
CA ILE A 128 16.12 -11.57 -7.95
C ILE A 128 16.05 -10.31 -7.07
N GLY A 129 17.15 -9.55 -6.94
CA GLY A 129 17.17 -8.28 -6.22
C GLY A 129 16.25 -7.22 -6.85
N MET A 130 16.25 -7.11 -8.19
CA MET A 130 15.33 -6.21 -8.90
C MET A 130 13.85 -6.58 -8.66
N VAL A 131 13.52 -7.87 -8.76
CA VAL A 131 12.16 -8.37 -8.49
C VAL A 131 11.75 -8.06 -7.04
N THR A 132 12.65 -8.24 -6.09
CA THR A 132 12.42 -7.91 -4.67
C THR A 132 12.10 -6.43 -4.48
N CYS A 133 12.84 -5.54 -5.12
CA CYS A 133 12.59 -4.09 -5.10
C CYS A 133 11.24 -3.74 -5.76
N GLY A 134 10.90 -4.42 -6.87
CA GLY A 134 9.61 -4.28 -7.54
C GLY A 134 8.43 -4.66 -6.63
N LEU A 135 8.49 -5.81 -5.98
CA LEU A 135 7.47 -6.25 -5.01
C LEU A 135 7.37 -5.28 -3.82
N ALA A 136 8.50 -4.81 -3.32
CA ALA A 136 8.53 -3.82 -2.24
C ALA A 136 7.82 -2.51 -2.65
N SER A 137 7.99 -2.06 -3.90
CA SER A 137 7.36 -0.81 -4.38
C SER A 137 5.84 -0.81 -4.33
N ILE A 138 5.21 -1.98 -4.48
CA ILE A 138 3.75 -2.15 -4.47
C ILE A 138 3.22 -2.21 -3.04
N SER A 139 4.01 -2.76 -2.11
CA SER A 139 3.49 -3.23 -0.82
C SER A 139 4.04 -2.51 0.40
N VAL A 140 5.16 -1.80 0.30
CA VAL A 140 5.76 -1.07 1.43
C VAL A 140 5.93 0.44 1.16
N SER A 141 6.51 1.15 2.13
CA SER A 141 6.75 2.59 2.06
C SER A 141 7.91 2.94 1.13
N ARG A 142 7.81 4.08 0.43
CA ARG A 142 8.84 4.57 -0.49
C ARG A 142 10.26 4.59 0.11
N HIS A 143 10.41 4.98 1.37
CA HIS A 143 11.71 4.97 2.05
C HIS A 143 12.36 3.59 2.10
N THR A 144 11.56 2.54 2.37
CA THR A 144 12.05 1.16 2.37
C THR A 144 12.48 0.74 0.97
N VAL A 145 11.70 1.09 -0.05
CA VAL A 145 12.03 0.77 -1.45
C VAL A 145 13.34 1.43 -1.85
N MET A 146 13.54 2.71 -1.51
CA MET A 146 14.80 3.41 -1.79
C MET A 146 15.99 2.68 -1.14
N ILE A 147 15.91 2.32 0.14
CA ILE A 147 17.00 1.60 0.81
C ILE A 147 17.30 0.26 0.12
N LEU A 148 16.27 -0.53 -0.19
CA LEU A 148 16.42 -1.83 -0.86
C LEU A 148 17.03 -1.68 -2.27
N SER A 149 16.64 -0.63 -3.00
CA SER A 149 17.15 -0.32 -4.34
C SER A 149 18.59 0.16 -4.36
N PHE A 150 19.01 0.98 -3.38
CA PHE A 150 20.36 1.55 -3.36
C PHE A 150 21.41 0.55 -2.85
N ALA A 151 21.06 -0.38 -1.96
CA ALA A 151 22.03 -1.29 -1.36
C ALA A 151 22.82 -2.14 -2.38
N PRO A 152 22.20 -2.74 -3.41
CA PRO A 152 22.92 -3.49 -4.46
C PRO A 152 23.84 -2.62 -5.29
N ILE A 153 23.43 -1.39 -5.61
CA ILE A 153 24.24 -0.46 -6.39
C ILE A 153 25.49 -0.06 -5.59
N LEU A 154 25.34 0.24 -4.30
CA LEU A 154 26.45 0.59 -3.42
C LEU A 154 27.43 -0.57 -3.25
N LEU A 155 26.93 -1.79 -3.07
CA LEU A 155 27.78 -2.98 -3.02
C LEU A 155 28.54 -3.19 -4.34
N TYR A 156 27.83 -3.09 -5.46
CA TYR A 156 28.43 -3.27 -6.79
C TYR A 156 29.49 -2.20 -7.11
N MET A 157 29.23 -0.95 -6.73
CA MET A 157 30.19 0.16 -6.81
C MET A 157 31.44 -0.12 -5.96
N PHE A 158 31.24 -0.48 -4.68
CA PHE A 158 32.34 -0.76 -3.76
C PHE A 158 33.24 -1.87 -4.31
N ILE A 159 32.64 -2.92 -4.87
CA ILE A 159 33.38 -4.04 -5.47
C ILE A 159 34.12 -3.61 -6.73
N GLY A 160 33.49 -2.83 -7.62
CA GLY A 160 34.15 -2.32 -8.84
C GLY A 160 35.37 -1.46 -8.53
N VAL A 161 35.28 -0.61 -7.51
CA VAL A 161 36.41 0.21 -7.03
C VAL A 161 37.49 -0.67 -6.39
N TYR A 162 37.11 -1.59 -5.51
CA TYR A 162 38.05 -2.47 -4.82
C TYR A 162 38.83 -3.37 -5.77
N THR A 163 38.15 -3.98 -6.74
CA THR A 163 38.77 -4.89 -7.72
C THR A 163 39.46 -4.16 -8.87
N SER A 164 39.35 -2.82 -8.94
CA SER A 164 39.82 -2.00 -10.07
C SER A 164 39.31 -2.51 -11.44
N SER A 165 38.13 -3.11 -11.46
CA SER A 165 37.59 -3.73 -12.67
C SER A 165 36.74 -2.74 -13.46
N GLU A 166 37.23 -2.37 -14.65
CA GLU A 166 36.51 -1.48 -15.56
C GLU A 166 35.14 -2.02 -15.94
N LEU A 167 34.98 -3.35 -16.04
CA LEU A 167 33.71 -3.99 -16.41
C LEU A 167 32.58 -3.65 -15.42
N TYR A 168 32.88 -3.67 -14.11
CA TYR A 168 31.90 -3.33 -13.07
C TYR A 168 31.58 -1.84 -13.05
N LEU A 169 32.58 -0.98 -13.33
CA LEU A 169 32.36 0.46 -13.39
C LEU A 169 31.54 0.86 -14.62
N MET A 170 31.75 0.20 -15.76
CA MET A 170 31.00 0.44 -16.99
C MET A 170 29.55 -0.05 -16.93
N SER A 171 29.25 -1.11 -16.18
CA SER A 171 27.88 -1.64 -16.02
C SER A 171 27.07 -0.92 -14.93
N LEU A 172 27.73 -0.14 -14.06
CA LEU A 172 27.11 0.57 -12.95
C LEU A 172 25.98 1.54 -13.36
N PRO A 173 26.09 2.34 -14.44
CA PRO A 173 24.99 3.20 -14.89
C PRO A 173 23.74 2.39 -15.25
N SER A 174 23.90 1.30 -16.00
CA SER A 174 22.81 0.40 -16.39
C SER A 174 22.14 -0.25 -15.18
N LEU A 175 22.95 -0.71 -14.21
CA LEU A 175 22.46 -1.28 -12.97
C LEU A 175 21.69 -0.25 -12.13
N ALA A 176 22.22 0.98 -12.03
CA ALA A 176 21.57 2.06 -11.33
C ALA A 176 20.21 2.40 -11.95
N VAL A 177 20.11 2.48 -13.27
CA VAL A 177 18.83 2.67 -13.97
C VAL A 177 17.85 1.56 -13.61
N ALA A 178 18.28 0.30 -13.65
CA ALA A 178 17.41 -0.86 -13.40
C ALA A 178 16.89 -0.95 -11.95
N TYR A 179 17.70 -0.57 -10.96
CA TYR A 179 17.33 -0.62 -9.55
C TYR A 179 16.66 0.65 -9.02
N ILE A 180 16.93 1.81 -9.62
CA ILE A 180 16.37 3.10 -9.20
C ILE A 180 15.06 3.38 -9.95
N PHE A 181 15.09 3.38 -11.28
CA PHE A 181 13.97 3.93 -12.06
C PHE A 181 12.68 3.12 -11.91
N PRO A 182 12.63 1.80 -12.22
CA PRO A 182 11.39 1.03 -12.12
C PRO A 182 10.81 0.95 -10.69
N PRO A 183 11.58 0.60 -9.64
CA PRO A 183 11.03 0.48 -8.28
C PRO A 183 10.58 1.83 -7.71
N ILE A 184 11.31 2.92 -7.93
CA ILE A 184 10.93 4.24 -7.40
C ILE A 184 9.75 4.81 -8.18
N MET A 185 9.74 4.70 -9.51
CA MET A 185 8.60 5.12 -10.33
C MET A 185 7.34 4.35 -9.94
N LEU A 186 7.43 3.03 -9.78
CA LEU A 186 6.31 2.20 -9.36
C LEU A 186 5.82 2.58 -7.95
N ALA A 187 6.73 2.84 -7.01
CA ALA A 187 6.36 3.33 -5.68
C ALA A 187 5.61 4.68 -5.73
N ARG A 188 6.01 5.58 -6.64
CA ARG A 188 5.33 6.87 -6.86
C ARG A 188 3.96 6.70 -7.50
N LEU A 189 3.85 5.89 -8.54
CA LEU A 189 2.57 5.58 -9.18
C LEU A 189 1.59 4.96 -8.18
N GLN A 190 2.07 4.05 -7.33
CA GLN A 190 1.27 3.44 -6.26
C GLN A 190 0.84 4.46 -5.21
N GLU A 191 1.68 5.43 -4.86
CA GLU A 191 1.32 6.55 -3.98
C GLU A 191 0.19 7.40 -4.58
N ILE A 192 0.30 7.76 -5.86
CA ILE A 192 -0.73 8.52 -6.59
C ILE A 192 -2.03 7.71 -6.69
N LEU A 193 -1.97 6.43 -7.05
CA LEU A 193 -3.15 5.57 -7.12
C LEU A 193 -3.85 5.49 -5.75
N ARG A 194 -3.09 5.44 -4.65
CA ARG A 194 -3.66 5.43 -3.30
C ARG A 194 -4.33 6.76 -2.94
N THR A 195 -3.78 7.90 -3.34
CA THR A 195 -4.43 9.20 -3.08
C THR A 195 -5.71 9.33 -3.89
N MET A 196 -5.70 8.91 -5.15
CA MET A 196 -6.87 8.87 -6.03
C MET A 196 -7.97 7.96 -5.46
N GLN A 197 -7.61 6.78 -4.94
CA GLN A 197 -8.57 5.88 -4.29
C GLN A 197 -9.19 6.50 -3.02
N ARG A 198 -8.41 7.21 -2.20
CA ARG A 198 -8.94 7.92 -1.03
C ARG A 198 -9.89 9.04 -1.45
N GLN A 199 -9.54 9.80 -2.48
CA GLN A 199 -10.42 10.83 -3.04
C GLN A 199 -11.72 10.23 -3.58
N LYS A 200 -11.66 9.07 -4.26
CA LYS A 200 -12.85 8.32 -4.70
C LYS A 200 -13.76 7.97 -3.52
N ALA A 201 -13.21 7.41 -2.44
CA ALA A 201 -14.00 7.03 -1.27
C ALA A 201 -14.74 8.23 -0.67
N ARG A 202 -14.06 9.38 -0.55
CA ARG A 202 -14.67 10.64 -0.08
C ARG A 202 -15.78 11.15 -0.98
N MET A 203 -15.52 11.24 -2.29
CA MET A 203 -16.54 11.67 -3.26
C MET A 203 -17.76 10.73 -3.24
N THR A 204 -17.52 9.44 -3.05
CA THR A 204 -18.60 8.44 -2.94
C THR A 204 -19.44 8.67 -1.68
N SER A 205 -18.81 8.91 -0.53
CA SER A 205 -19.57 9.24 0.69
C SER A 205 -20.35 10.54 0.57
N GLU A 206 -19.78 11.58 -0.06
CA GLU A 206 -20.47 12.85 -0.28
C GLU A 206 -21.69 12.65 -1.18
N LEU A 207 -21.55 11.94 -2.30
CA LEU A 207 -22.66 11.68 -3.21
C LEU A 207 -23.78 10.87 -2.54
N LYS A 208 -23.40 9.85 -1.75
CA LYS A 208 -24.35 9.02 -0.98
C LYS A 208 -25.11 9.86 0.04
N LEU A 209 -24.43 10.73 0.77
CA LEU A 209 -25.08 11.66 1.70
C LEU A 209 -26.02 12.62 0.97
N TRP A 210 -25.60 13.18 -0.17
CA TRP A 210 -26.48 14.03 -0.96
C TRP A 210 -27.75 13.31 -1.42
N ALA A 211 -27.64 12.06 -1.88
CA ALA A 211 -28.78 11.24 -2.28
C ALA A 211 -29.73 10.99 -1.10
N ALA A 212 -29.18 10.53 0.03
CA ALA A 212 -29.94 10.24 1.23
C ALA A 212 -30.67 11.45 1.81
N PHE A 213 -30.01 12.60 1.90
CA PHE A 213 -30.65 13.82 2.38
C PHE A 213 -31.75 14.28 1.43
N ASN A 214 -31.55 14.16 0.11
CA ASN A 214 -32.61 14.46 -0.86
C ASN A 214 -33.81 13.50 -0.72
N ALA A 215 -33.58 12.22 -0.44
CA ALA A 215 -34.65 11.24 -0.19
C ALA A 215 -35.45 11.57 1.08
N LEU A 216 -34.80 12.16 2.09
CA LEU A 216 -35.44 12.74 3.27
C LEU A 216 -36.09 14.12 3.02
N HIS A 217 -36.14 14.59 1.77
CA HIS A 217 -36.59 15.95 1.41
C HIS A 217 -35.84 17.09 2.13
N LEU A 218 -34.60 16.82 2.57
CA LEU A 218 -33.72 17.80 3.19
C LEU A 218 -32.84 18.45 2.12
N GLN A 219 -32.62 19.77 2.25
CA GLN A 219 -31.59 20.48 1.48
C GLN A 219 -30.36 20.70 2.37
N PRO A 220 -29.32 19.84 2.29
CA PRO A 220 -28.12 20.04 3.05
C PRO A 220 -27.22 21.08 2.38
N SER A 221 -26.49 21.85 3.18
CA SER A 221 -25.39 22.70 2.71
C SER A 221 -24.13 21.85 2.44
N SER A 222 -23.25 22.31 1.54
CA SER A 222 -21.94 21.68 1.32
C SER A 222 -21.13 21.54 2.62
N LYS A 223 -21.25 22.50 3.55
CA LYS A 223 -20.59 22.43 4.87
C LYS A 223 -21.20 21.35 5.77
N GLU A 224 -22.50 21.11 5.67
CA GLU A 224 -23.19 20.04 6.42
C GLU A 224 -22.77 18.67 5.88
N ILE A 225 -22.68 18.50 4.56
CA ILE A 225 -22.21 17.25 3.94
C ILE A 225 -20.75 16.96 4.31
N GLN A 226 -19.87 17.98 4.26
CA GLN A 226 -18.48 17.82 4.71
C GLN A 226 -18.38 17.41 6.18
N LEU A 227 -19.20 18.00 7.05
CA LEU A 227 -19.27 17.60 8.46
C LEU A 227 -19.72 16.14 8.60
N CYS A 228 -20.76 15.72 7.88
CA CYS A 228 -21.22 14.32 7.85
C CYS A 228 -20.12 13.36 7.39
N CYS A 229 -19.38 13.70 6.34
CA CYS A 229 -18.25 12.88 5.86
C CYS A 229 -17.17 12.70 6.93
N LEU A 230 -16.80 13.77 7.64
CA LEU A 230 -15.79 13.67 8.70
C LEU A 230 -16.30 12.84 9.90
N ILE A 231 -17.59 12.94 10.22
CA ILE A 231 -18.22 12.09 11.25
C ILE A 231 -18.16 10.62 10.83
N LEU A 232 -18.45 10.30 9.57
CA LEU A 232 -18.35 8.94 9.03
C LEU A 232 -16.92 8.41 8.97
N GLU A 233 -15.93 9.29 8.77
CA GLU A 233 -14.49 8.97 8.89
C GLU A 233 -14.06 8.74 10.36
N ASN A 234 -14.99 8.74 11.31
CA ASN A 234 -14.76 8.57 12.74
C ASN A 234 -13.83 9.63 13.34
N LYS A 235 -13.89 10.86 12.80
CA LYS A 235 -13.08 11.98 13.29
C LYS A 235 -13.62 12.55 14.58
N THR A 236 -12.74 12.84 15.53
CA THR A 236 -13.11 13.51 16.78
C THR A 236 -13.51 14.96 16.54
N THR A 237 -14.18 15.56 17.51
CA THR A 237 -14.58 16.98 17.44
C THR A 237 -13.36 17.90 17.25
N GLU A 238 -12.25 17.55 17.89
CA GLU A 238 -10.97 18.26 17.83
C GLU A 238 -10.31 18.10 16.46
N GLU A 239 -10.29 16.89 15.91
CA GLU A 239 -9.79 16.65 14.54
C GLU A 239 -10.62 17.41 13.50
N ILE A 240 -11.95 17.41 13.63
CA ILE A 240 -12.85 18.14 12.72
C ILE A 240 -12.60 19.65 12.81
N ALA A 241 -12.47 20.19 14.02
CA ALA A 241 -12.18 21.60 14.26
C ALA A 241 -10.88 22.02 13.57
N ALA A 242 -9.82 21.22 13.71
CA ALA A 242 -8.54 21.44 13.04
C ALA A 242 -8.65 21.33 11.51
N LEU A 243 -9.36 20.31 10.98
CA LEU A 243 -9.52 20.09 9.54
C LEU A 243 -10.36 21.16 8.84
N GLN A 244 -11.33 21.76 9.54
CA GLN A 244 -12.21 22.79 9.02
C GLN A 244 -11.77 24.21 9.40
N TYR A 245 -10.69 24.37 10.17
CA TYR A 245 -10.22 25.65 10.70
C TYR A 245 -11.31 26.44 11.44
N ILE A 246 -12.03 25.77 12.33
CA ILE A 246 -13.11 26.37 13.15
C ILE A 246 -12.95 25.97 14.62
N ALA A 247 -13.59 26.72 15.52
CA ALA A 247 -13.60 26.39 16.94
C ALA A 247 -14.33 25.06 17.22
N THR A 248 -13.86 24.32 18.23
CA THR A 248 -14.50 23.07 18.70
C THR A 248 -15.95 23.29 19.15
N SER A 249 -16.26 24.45 19.74
CA SER A 249 -17.62 24.88 20.08
C SER A 249 -18.51 24.95 18.84
N THR A 250 -18.01 25.51 17.73
CA THR A 250 -18.72 25.57 16.45
C THR A 250 -19.01 24.18 15.88
N VAL A 251 -18.07 23.24 16.00
CA VAL A 251 -18.29 21.83 15.60
C VAL A 251 -19.41 21.21 16.42
N ARG A 252 -19.42 21.39 17.75
CA ARG A 252 -20.49 20.88 18.63
C ARG A 252 -21.85 21.47 18.27
N SER A 253 -21.92 22.78 18.06
CA SER A 253 -23.15 23.46 17.62
C SER A 253 -23.64 22.95 16.27
N ASN A 254 -22.74 22.76 15.30
CA ASN A 254 -23.12 22.22 13.99
C ASN A 254 -23.60 20.77 14.08
N ARG A 255 -22.98 19.92 14.91
CA ARG A 255 -23.48 18.56 15.19
C ARG A 255 -24.86 18.58 15.83
N SER A 256 -25.11 19.48 16.78
CA SER A 256 -26.43 19.64 17.40
C SER A 256 -27.49 20.06 16.39
N ARG A 257 -27.21 21.07 15.55
CA ARG A 257 -28.12 21.51 14.48
C ARG A 257 -28.41 20.39 13.48
N LEU A 258 -27.39 19.63 13.11
CA LEU A 258 -27.54 18.47 12.22
C LEU A 258 -28.45 17.41 12.83
N ARG A 259 -28.30 17.10 14.11
CA ARG A 259 -29.20 16.17 14.83
C ARG A 259 -30.64 16.65 14.86
N GLN A 260 -30.85 17.94 15.12
CA GLN A 260 -32.19 18.55 15.10
C GLN A 260 -32.82 18.46 13.71
N LYS A 261 -32.05 18.77 12.66
CA LYS A 261 -32.49 18.71 11.25
C LYS A 261 -32.83 17.29 10.81
N LEU A 262 -32.12 16.29 11.35
CA LEU A 262 -32.37 14.86 11.13
C LEU A 262 -33.39 14.26 12.11
N GLN A 263 -33.94 15.05 13.03
CA GLN A 263 -34.91 14.63 14.05
C GLN A 263 -34.43 13.43 14.88
N LEU A 264 -33.16 13.44 15.29
CA LEU A 264 -32.55 12.33 16.04
C LEU A 264 -32.78 12.45 17.55
N ASN A 265 -33.19 11.34 18.17
CA ASN A 265 -33.29 11.21 19.63
C ASN A 265 -31.91 11.29 20.30
N GLN A 266 -31.85 11.62 21.59
CA GLN A 266 -30.57 11.76 22.32
C GLN A 266 -29.76 10.46 22.35
N GLU A 267 -30.43 9.30 22.39
CA GLU A 267 -29.80 7.98 22.47
C GLU A 267 -29.23 7.50 21.12
N THR A 268 -29.68 8.08 20.01
CA THR A 268 -29.19 7.68 18.69
C THR A 268 -27.84 8.33 18.41
N ASP A 269 -26.81 7.51 18.22
CA ASP A 269 -25.52 8.01 17.79
C ASP A 269 -25.59 8.51 16.33
N LEU A 270 -25.09 9.73 16.12
CA LEU A 270 -25.17 10.41 14.83
C LEU A 270 -24.34 9.70 13.75
N GLN A 271 -23.21 9.10 14.12
CA GLN A 271 -22.36 8.37 13.18
C GLN A 271 -23.02 7.05 12.77
N THR A 272 -23.62 6.34 13.72
CA THR A 272 -24.39 5.11 13.49
C THR A 272 -25.55 5.39 12.55
N PHE A 273 -26.34 6.43 12.82
CA PHE A 273 -27.46 6.83 11.97
C PHE A 273 -27.00 7.17 10.54
N LEU A 274 -25.98 8.02 10.38
CA LEU A 274 -25.46 8.37 9.06
C LEU A 274 -24.92 7.14 8.31
N SER A 275 -24.33 6.18 9.03
CA SER A 275 -23.82 4.94 8.44
C SER A 275 -24.96 4.04 7.94
N GLU A 276 -26.06 3.93 8.68
CA GLU A 276 -27.25 3.19 8.27
C GLU A 276 -27.96 3.87 7.10
N LEU A 277 -28.06 5.20 7.14
CA LEU A 277 -28.68 6.01 6.10
C LEU A 277 -27.99 5.78 4.74
N ILE A 278 -26.67 5.70 4.75
CA ILE A 278 -25.86 5.47 3.54
C ILE A 278 -25.89 4.01 3.06
N LYS A 279 -26.23 3.06 3.95
CA LYS A 279 -26.42 1.64 3.61
C LYS A 279 -27.77 1.40 2.93
N LYS A 280 -28.86 1.97 3.47
CA LYS A 280 -30.24 1.75 2.99
C LYS A 280 -30.50 2.16 1.54
N ASP A 281 -29.86 3.24 1.06
CA ASP A 281 -30.04 3.70 -0.32
C ASP A 281 -29.32 2.84 -1.39
N PHE A 282 -28.50 1.86 -0.98
CA PHE A 282 -27.75 1.03 -1.92
C PHE A 282 -28.42 -0.30 -2.27
N ASP A 283 -29.35 -0.81 -1.46
CA ASP A 283 -30.16 -1.98 -1.85
C ASP A 283 -31.06 -1.65 -3.06
N TYR A 284 -31.44 -0.37 -3.24
CA TYR A 284 -32.23 0.10 -4.38
C TYR A 284 -31.40 0.35 -5.67
N LEU A 285 -30.08 0.51 -5.58
CA LEU A 285 -29.20 0.68 -6.75
C LEU A 285 -28.51 -0.64 -7.17
N GLU A 286 -28.69 -1.70 -6.39
CA GLU A 286 -28.23 -3.07 -6.66
C GLU A 286 -29.35 -3.99 -7.19
N SER A 287 -30.60 -3.49 -7.31
CA SER A 287 -31.66 -4.21 -8.02
C SER A 287 -31.35 -4.25 -9.52
N PRO A 288 -31.23 -5.44 -10.12
CA PRO A 288 -31.19 -5.57 -11.56
C PRO A 288 -32.61 -5.34 -12.09
N ASP A 289 -32.83 -4.16 -12.68
CA ASP A 289 -33.77 -4.05 -13.79
C ASP A 289 -32.99 -4.31 -15.10
#